data_AF-A0A7Y3HMQ3-F1
#
_entry.id   AF-A0A7Y3HMQ3-F1
#
_cell.length_a   1.000
_cell.length_b   1.000
_cell.length_c   1.000
_cell.angle_alpha   90.00
_cell.angle_beta   90.00
_cell.angle_gamma   90.00
#
_symmetry.space_group_name_H-M   'P 1'
#
loop_
_entity.id
_entity.type
_entity.pdbx_description
1 polymer ?
#
loop_
_entity_poly.entity_id
_entity_poly.type
_entity_poly.pdbx_seq_one_letter_code
_entity_poly.pdbx_strand_id
1 'polypeptide(L)'
;LLPHKLLLEINKIEDESGRTRTKKWGSRILDIDILFINNEVIKDEKLTIPHPYIEKRNFVMVPLNEIAGELIHPILNQNIAALLKESTDTCEVKLWNANIDTEK
;
A
#
# COMPACT_ATOMS: atom_id res chain seq x y z
N LEU A 1 -11.13 15.11 2.16
CA LEU A 1 -9.86 15.88 2.24
C LEU A 1 -9.26 15.95 0.84
N LEU A 2 -8.53 17.01 0.48
CA LEU A 2 -7.74 17.02 -0.76
C LEU A 2 -6.59 16.00 -0.67
N PRO A 3 -6.14 15.39 -1.78
CA PRO A 3 -5.08 14.36 -1.78
C PRO A 3 -3.83 14.75 -0.96
N HIS A 4 -3.29 15.95 -1.19
CA HIS A 4 -2.13 16.43 -0.44
C HIS A 4 -2.42 16.70 1.04
N LYS A 5 -3.66 17.07 1.38
CA LYS A 5 -4.05 17.23 2.80
C LYS A 5 -4.13 15.86 3.49
N LEU A 6 -4.65 14.84 2.81
CA LEU A 6 -4.66 13.46 3.33
C LEU A 6 -3.23 12.97 3.56
N LEU A 7 -2.32 13.22 2.61
CA LEU A 7 -0.90 12.88 2.76
C LEU A 7 -0.27 13.55 3.99
N LEU A 8 -0.58 14.82 4.25
CA LEU A 8 -0.08 15.53 5.44
C LEU A 8 -0.59 14.92 6.75
N GLU A 9 -1.88 14.58 6.82
CA GLU A 9 -2.45 13.93 8.01
C GLU A 9 -1.85 12.53 8.24
N ILE A 10 -1.61 11.77 7.17
CA ILE A 10 -0.93 10.47 7.27
C ILE A 10 0.49 10.62 7.83
N ASN A 11 1.28 11.55 7.29
CA ASN A 11 2.64 11.79 7.80
C ASN A 11 2.63 12.16 9.29
N LYS A 12 1.64 12.96 9.71
CA LYS A 12 1.47 13.34 11.11
C LYS A 12 1.19 12.13 12.00
N ILE A 13 0.30 11.22 11.60
CA ILE A 13 -0.01 9.99 12.35
C ILE A 13 1.23 9.10 12.48
N GLU A 14 2.02 8.97 11.42
CA GLU A 14 3.25 8.18 11.47
C GLU A 14 4.31 8.81 12.39
N ASP A 15 4.44 10.14 12.35
CA ASP A 15 5.35 10.89 13.25
C ASP A 15 4.91 10.72 14.72
N GLU A 16 3.60 10.82 15.01
CA GLU A 16 3.02 10.59 16.34
C GLU A 16 3.19 9.13 16.81
N SER A 17 3.28 8.18 15.89
CA SER A 17 3.57 6.76 16.17
C SER A 17 5.06 6.48 16.45
N GLY A 18 5.91 7.52 16.42
CA GLY A 18 7.33 7.42 16.74
C GLY A 18 8.24 7.17 15.53
N ARG A 19 7.81 7.51 14.30
CA ARG A 19 8.63 7.37 13.09
C ARG A 19 9.89 8.25 13.18
N THR A 20 11.06 7.62 13.27
CA THR A 20 12.37 8.30 13.16
C THR A 20 12.97 8.10 11.77
N ARG A 21 13.21 9.17 11.02
CA ARG A 21 13.76 9.12 9.65
C ARG A 21 15.29 8.98 9.69
N THR A 22 15.80 7.85 10.19
CA THR A 22 17.25 7.61 10.34
C THR A 22 17.88 6.93 9.12
N LYS A 23 17.13 6.08 8.38
CA LYS A 23 17.64 5.34 7.20
C LYS A 23 16.58 5.18 6.11
N LYS A 24 16.99 5.31 4.84
CA LYS A 24 16.15 4.97 3.68
C LYS A 24 15.88 3.45 3.69
N TRP A 25 14.60 3.07 3.72
CA TRP A 25 14.12 1.67 3.88
C TRP A 25 14.52 1.00 5.21
N GLY A 26 14.67 1.78 6.29
CA GLY A 26 14.80 1.22 7.64
C GLY A 26 13.49 0.65 8.17
N SER A 27 13.58 -0.15 9.24
CA SER A 27 12.41 -0.58 10.02
C SER A 27 11.62 0.64 10.52
N ARG A 28 10.30 0.51 10.53
CA ARG A 28 9.37 1.56 10.97
C ARG A 28 8.31 0.94 11.87
N ILE A 29 7.81 1.72 12.81
CA ILE A 29 6.70 1.31 13.68
C ILE A 29 5.40 1.23 12.87
N LEU A 30 5.18 2.20 12.00
CA LEU A 30 4.00 2.32 11.15
C LEU A 30 4.40 2.94 9.81
N ASP A 31 3.77 2.45 8.73
CA ASP A 31 3.89 2.97 7.37
C ASP A 31 2.48 2.93 6.77
N ILE A 32 1.96 4.08 6.33
CA ILE A 32 0.62 4.19 5.74
C ILE A 32 0.77 4.73 4.31
N ASP A 33 0.45 3.90 3.33
CA ASP A 33 0.49 4.27 1.91
C ASP A 33 -0.91 4.54 1.35
N ILE A 34 -1.04 5.60 0.56
CA ILE A 34 -2.24 5.86 -0.24
C ILE A 34 -2.12 5.07 -1.55
N LEU A 35 -2.90 4.00 -1.70
CA LEU A 35 -2.89 3.18 -2.92
C LEU A 35 -3.72 3.82 -4.04
N PHE A 36 -4.96 4.22 -3.73
CA PHE A 36 -5.90 4.84 -4.65
C PHE A 36 -6.64 6.00 -3.97
N ILE A 37 -7.05 6.98 -4.75
CA ILE A 37 -8.07 7.97 -4.36
C ILE A 37 -9.11 7.98 -5.47
N ASN A 38 -10.23 7.31 -5.28
CA ASN A 38 -11.27 7.15 -6.29
C ASN A 38 -10.63 6.76 -7.65
N ASN A 39 -10.92 7.53 -8.71
CA ASN A 39 -10.35 7.37 -10.05
C ASN A 39 -9.29 8.44 -10.37
N GLU A 40 -8.75 9.12 -9.35
CA GLU A 40 -7.75 10.16 -9.55
C GLU A 40 -6.43 9.58 -10.05
N VAL A 41 -5.80 10.30 -10.98
CA VAL A 41 -4.44 10.03 -11.44
C VAL A 41 -3.60 11.26 -11.13
N ILE A 42 -2.76 11.15 -10.11
CA ILE A 42 -1.91 12.24 -9.61
C ILE A 42 -0.46 11.82 -9.79
N LYS A 43 0.34 12.71 -10.36
CA LYS A 43 1.78 12.50 -10.52
C LYS A 43 2.51 13.81 -10.32
N ASP A 44 3.00 14.01 -9.11
CA ASP A 44 3.87 15.13 -8.76
C ASP A 44 5.03 14.67 -7.86
N GLU A 45 5.87 15.61 -7.44
CA GLU A 45 7.08 15.32 -6.65
C GLU A 45 6.78 14.76 -5.24
N LYS A 46 5.59 15.00 -4.71
CA LYS A 46 5.20 14.65 -3.34
C LYS A 46 4.24 13.46 -3.28
N LEU A 47 3.41 13.26 -4.31
CA LEU A 47 2.35 12.26 -4.32
C LEU A 47 2.21 11.65 -5.72
N THR A 48 2.14 10.32 -5.76
CA THR A 48 1.81 9.56 -6.96
C THR A 48 0.66 8.61 -6.66
N ILE A 49 -0.44 8.76 -7.39
CA ILE A 49 -1.67 7.95 -7.27
C ILE A 49 -2.12 7.54 -8.68
N PRO A 50 -2.47 6.27 -8.91
CA PRO A 50 -2.30 5.13 -8.01
C PRO A 50 -0.84 4.90 -7.60
N HIS A 51 -0.63 4.28 -6.44
CA HIS A 51 0.72 4.00 -5.96
C HIS A 51 1.49 3.14 -7.00
N PRO A 52 2.71 3.51 -7.40
CA PRO A 52 3.36 3.01 -8.63
C PRO A 52 3.90 1.57 -8.55
N TYR A 53 3.73 0.90 -7.40
CA TYR A 53 4.24 -0.45 -7.16
C TYR A 53 3.17 -1.40 -6.61
N ILE A 54 1.89 -1.06 -6.76
CA ILE A 54 0.77 -1.89 -6.27
C ILE A 54 0.88 -3.29 -6.87
N GLU A 55 0.94 -3.38 -8.20
CA GLU A 55 0.96 -4.62 -8.97
C GLU A 55 2.25 -5.44 -8.81
N LYS A 56 3.28 -4.89 -8.16
CA LYS A 56 4.58 -5.53 -7.99
C LYS A 56 4.78 -6.13 -6.60
N ARG A 57 3.78 -6.04 -5.73
CA ARG A 57 3.89 -6.39 -4.31
C ARG A 57 2.68 -7.20 -3.87
N ASN A 58 2.86 -8.50 -3.66
CA ASN A 58 1.80 -9.38 -3.22
C ASN A 58 1.27 -8.99 -1.85
N PHE A 59 2.12 -8.50 -0.93
CA PHE A 59 1.66 -8.02 0.38
C PHE A 59 0.72 -6.81 0.30
N VAL A 60 0.64 -6.14 -0.87
CA VAL A 60 -0.38 -5.12 -1.17
C VAL A 60 -1.54 -5.75 -1.93
N MET A 61 -1.26 -6.50 -3.00
CA MET A 61 -2.28 -7.05 -3.90
C MET A 61 -3.19 -8.08 -3.25
N VAL A 62 -2.65 -8.98 -2.41
CA VAL A 62 -3.42 -10.03 -1.75
C VAL A 62 -4.49 -9.44 -0.81
N PRO A 63 -4.16 -8.59 0.19
CA PRO A 63 -5.18 -7.97 1.03
C PRO A 63 -6.08 -7.00 0.26
N LEU A 64 -5.56 -6.30 -0.76
CA LEU A 64 -6.38 -5.43 -1.60
C LEU A 64 -7.44 -6.22 -2.38
N ASN A 65 -7.08 -7.38 -2.92
CA ASN A 65 -8.00 -8.25 -3.64
C ASN A 65 -9.11 -8.80 -2.73
N GLU A 66 -8.80 -9.06 -1.46
CA GLU A 66 -9.77 -9.52 -0.46
C GLU A 66 -10.89 -8.49 -0.23
N ILE A 67 -10.53 -7.20 -0.13
CA ILE A 67 -11.49 -6.13 0.18
C ILE A 67 -12.10 -5.48 -1.08
N ALA A 68 -11.38 -5.49 -2.20
CA ALA A 68 -11.71 -4.70 -3.39
C ALA A 68 -11.20 -5.35 -4.70
N GLY A 69 -11.39 -6.66 -4.87
CA GLY A 69 -10.95 -7.39 -6.07
C GLY A 69 -11.48 -6.86 -7.42
N GLU A 70 -12.69 -6.29 -7.42
CA GLU A 70 -13.32 -5.71 -8.61
C GLU A 70 -12.92 -4.24 -8.88
N LEU A 71 -12.09 -3.64 -8.03
CA LEU A 71 -11.59 -2.28 -8.25
C LEU A 71 -10.77 -2.24 -9.54
N ILE A 72 -11.14 -1.35 -10.46
CA ILE A 72 -10.43 -1.16 -11.72
C ILE A 72 -9.28 -0.17 -11.50
N HIS A 73 -8.07 -0.59 -11.83
CA HIS A 73 -6.90 0.28 -11.80
C HIS A 73 -7.03 1.36 -12.89
N PRO A 74 -7.03 2.68 -12.57
CA PRO A 74 -7.37 3.74 -13.54
C PRO A 74 -6.35 3.92 -14.67
N ILE A 75 -5.10 3.48 -14.47
CA ILE A 75 -4.06 3.48 -15.52
C ILE A 75 -4.02 2.16 -16.31
N LEU A 76 -3.98 1.00 -15.64
CA LEU A 76 -3.86 -0.31 -16.29
C LEU A 76 -5.19 -0.83 -16.87
N ASN A 77 -6.33 -0.27 -16.46
CA ASN A 77 -7.67 -0.66 -16.87
C ASN A 77 -7.99 -2.15 -16.67
N GLN A 78 -7.39 -2.76 -15.64
CA GLN A 78 -7.66 -4.12 -15.21
C GLN A 78 -8.13 -4.11 -13.75
N ASN A 79 -8.97 -5.07 -13.37
CA ASN A 79 -9.35 -5.23 -11.97
C ASN A 79 -8.20 -5.84 -11.14
N ILE A 80 -8.20 -5.62 -9.83
CA ILE A 80 -7.15 -6.11 -8.93
C ILE A 80 -7.04 -7.64 -8.99
N ALA A 81 -8.16 -8.35 -9.12
CA ALA A 81 -8.18 -9.80 -9.22
C ALA A 81 -7.42 -10.33 -10.45
N ALA A 82 -7.53 -9.67 -11.60
CA ALA A 82 -6.79 -10.01 -12.80
C ALA A 82 -5.30 -9.67 -12.63
N LEU A 83 -4.99 -8.47 -12.13
CA LEU A 83 -3.61 -8.03 -11.89
C LEU A 83 -2.86 -8.94 -10.91
N LEU A 84 -3.53 -9.45 -9.86
CA LEU A 84 -2.91 -10.36 -8.90
C LEU A 84 -2.51 -11.70 -9.55
N LYS A 85 -3.29 -12.19 -10.52
CA LYS A 85 -2.96 -13.43 -11.26
C LYS A 85 -1.75 -13.24 -12.18
N GLU A 86 -1.49 -12.02 -12.62
CA GLU A 86 -0.36 -11.64 -13.49
C GLU A 86 0.89 -11.24 -12.69
N SER A 87 0.79 -11.16 -11.35
CA SER A 87 1.90 -10.77 -10.48
C SER A 87 3.10 -11.71 -10.61
N THR A 88 4.29 -11.14 -10.74
CA THR A 88 5.57 -11.87 -10.77
C THR A 88 6.22 -11.98 -9.40
N ASP A 89 5.63 -11.37 -8.37
CA ASP A 89 6.14 -11.44 -7.00
C ASP A 89 5.91 -12.86 -6.44
N THR A 90 6.97 -13.44 -5.87
CA THR A 90 6.96 -14.80 -5.30
C THR A 90 6.80 -14.79 -3.79
N CYS A 91 6.74 -13.61 -3.15
CA CYS A 91 6.54 -13.51 -1.71
C CYS A 91 5.17 -14.06 -1.30
N GLU A 92 5.19 -14.95 -0.31
CA GLU A 92 4.01 -15.56 0.29
C GLU A 92 3.38 -14.61 1.30
N VAL A 93 2.06 -14.41 1.20
CA VAL A 93 1.27 -13.59 2.12
C VAL A 93 0.43 -14.51 2.99
N LYS A 94 0.57 -14.39 4.32
CA LYS A 94 -0.14 -15.20 5.31
C LYS A 94 -0.94 -14.33 6.26
N LEU A 95 -2.04 -14.88 6.76
CA LEU A 95 -2.72 -14.30 7.90
C LEU A 95 -1.79 -14.32 9.11
N TRP A 96 -1.62 -13.17 9.73
CA TRP A 96 -0.85 -13.05 10.96
C TRP A 96 -1.59 -13.79 12.10
N ASN A 97 -0.87 -14.64 12.83
CA ASN A 97 -1.43 -15.38 13.96
C ASN A 97 -0.57 -15.17 15.20
N ALA A 98 -1.09 -14.35 16.12
CA ALA A 98 -0.40 -13.96 17.35
C ALA A 98 0.08 -15.14 18.21
N ASN A 99 -0.58 -16.31 18.12
CA ASN A 99 -0.23 -17.48 18.94
C ASN A 99 0.94 -18.31 18.39
N ILE A 100 1.30 -18.14 17.11
CA ILE A 100 2.35 -18.92 16.45
C ILE A 100 3.64 -18.09 16.32
N ASP A 101 3.50 -16.78 16.13
CA ASP A 101 4.62 -15.90 15.81
C ASP A 101 5.37 -15.35 17.05
N THR A 102 4.92 -15.65 18.28
CA THR A 102 5.63 -15.29 19.52
C THR A 102 6.66 -16.32 19.99
N GLU A 103 6.75 -17.49 19.34
CA GLU A 103 7.70 -18.56 19.70
C GLU A 103 9.02 -18.53 18.89
N LYS A 104 9.32 -17.43 18.19
CA LYS A 104 10.58 -17.25 17.45
C LYS A 104 11.45 -16.14 18.03
#